data_AF-A0A8J3FPF1-F1
#
_entry.id   AF-A0A8J3FPF1-F1
#
_cell.length_a   1.000
_cell.length_b   1.000
_cell.length_c   1.000
_cell.angle_alpha   90.00
_cell.angle_beta   90.00
_cell.angle_gamma   90.00
#
_symmetry.space_group_name_H-M   'P 1'
#
loop_
_entity.id
_entity.type
_entity.pdbx_description
1 polymer ?
#
loop_
_entity_poly.entity_id
_entity_poly.type
_entity_poly.pdbx_seq_one_letter_code
_entity_poly.pdbx_strand_id
1 'polypeptide(L)'
;MRHPGGVESEEQGHDAQWWAQFPEASDRFDAALVVDGLTDLIEKVVRAPLLRREARIAADTVVRHLNKPSSEELVVLARAAANRLTATVARINDRSGGGTSTAEVAALSLALHGDYPAAAAAAEPFVGTGPLLRLFTTALRLEHFDIPMTLRLLGGGQDPGRAVRSGKLIGHYSWWPSWLLRIVTERALAGTLDEETIAALDKCAYASLTPAQARLARRLLNGEESLIAISADRLEGMGETQAAARLREGDLDAVALAARLMPL
;
A
#
# COMPACT_ATOMS: atom_id res chain seq x y z
N MET A 1 -40.83 -1.91 2.53
CA MET A 1 -39.63 -1.36 1.86
C MET A 1 -38.49 -2.33 2.08
N ARG A 2 -38.04 -2.99 1.01
CA ARG A 2 -36.99 -4.01 1.03
C ARG A 2 -35.64 -3.31 0.84
N HIS A 3 -34.67 -3.59 1.71
CA HIS A 3 -33.26 -3.25 1.46
C HIS A 3 -32.77 -4.03 0.23
N PRO A 4 -32.21 -3.37 -0.79
CA PRO A 4 -31.58 -4.08 -1.89
C PRO A 4 -30.13 -4.41 -1.52
N GLY A 5 -29.81 -5.71 -1.60
CA GLY A 5 -28.49 -6.23 -2.00
C GLY A 5 -27.27 -5.73 -1.22
N GLY A 6 -27.04 -6.30 -0.04
CA GLY A 6 -25.66 -6.55 0.37
C GLY A 6 -25.09 -7.55 -0.64
N VAL A 7 -24.19 -7.08 -1.49
CA VAL A 7 -23.37 -7.96 -2.32
C VAL A 7 -22.51 -8.74 -1.32
N GLU A 8 -22.87 -10.00 -1.08
CA GLU A 8 -21.93 -11.01 -0.61
C GLU A 8 -20.87 -11.09 -1.70
N SER A 9 -19.84 -10.25 -1.60
CA SER A 9 -18.62 -10.41 -2.38
C SER A 9 -18.09 -11.77 -1.98
N GLU A 10 -18.25 -12.76 -2.86
CA GLU A 10 -17.53 -14.03 -2.74
C GLU A 10 -16.09 -13.71 -2.37
N GLU A 11 -15.62 -14.26 -1.26
CA GLU A 11 -14.26 -14.11 -0.73
C GLU A 11 -13.26 -14.77 -1.70
N GLN A 12 -13.11 -14.21 -2.90
CA GLN A 12 -11.98 -14.49 -3.77
C GLN A 12 -10.78 -13.80 -3.14
N GLY A 13 -10.02 -14.58 -2.35
CA GLY A 13 -8.68 -14.19 -1.95
C GLY A 13 -7.82 -13.88 -3.19
N HIS A 14 -6.77 -13.10 -2.96
CA HIS A 14 -5.86 -12.69 -4.01
C HIS A 14 -4.88 -13.82 -4.33
N ASP A 15 -4.55 -13.98 -5.60
CA ASP A 15 -3.60 -14.99 -6.03
C ASP A 15 -2.14 -14.59 -5.76
N ALA A 16 -1.22 -15.53 -5.96
CA ALA A 16 0.20 -15.28 -5.74
C ALA A 16 0.77 -14.19 -6.68
N GLN A 17 0.23 -14.02 -7.89
CA GLN A 17 0.70 -13.00 -8.82
C GLN A 17 0.34 -11.60 -8.33
N TRP A 18 -0.84 -11.45 -7.74
CA TRP A 18 -1.26 -10.21 -7.10
C TRP A 18 -0.35 -9.84 -5.92
N TRP A 19 -0.05 -10.80 -5.04
CA TRP A 19 0.87 -10.59 -3.92
C TRP A 19 2.33 -10.35 -4.36
N ALA A 20 2.76 -10.86 -5.51
CA ALA A 20 4.11 -10.70 -6.04
C ALA A 20 4.43 -9.24 -6.40
N GLN A 21 3.41 -8.42 -6.69
CA GLN A 21 3.60 -7.01 -6.98
C GLN A 21 4.23 -6.21 -5.83
N PHE A 22 4.11 -6.66 -4.57
CA PHE A 22 4.74 -5.99 -3.42
C PHE A 22 6.27 -6.10 -3.44
N PRO A 23 6.87 -7.31 -3.38
CA PRO A 23 8.32 -7.43 -3.47
C PRO A 23 8.88 -6.87 -4.78
N GLU A 24 8.15 -6.95 -5.89
CA GLU A 24 8.56 -6.34 -7.17
C GLU A 24 8.60 -4.80 -7.14
N ALA A 25 7.80 -4.18 -6.26
CA ALA A 25 7.74 -2.73 -6.14
C ALA A 25 8.86 -2.12 -5.27
N SER A 26 9.69 -2.95 -4.61
CA SER A 26 10.77 -2.47 -3.73
C SER A 26 12.00 -3.38 -3.74
N ASP A 27 13.16 -2.80 -4.05
CA ASP A 27 14.48 -3.45 -3.89
C ASP A 27 14.86 -3.69 -2.41
N ARG A 28 14.08 -3.15 -1.46
CA ARG A 28 14.35 -3.22 -0.01
C ARG A 28 13.32 -4.07 0.74
N PHE A 29 12.67 -5.00 0.06
CA PHE A 29 11.66 -5.86 0.67
C PHE A 29 12.24 -6.66 1.85
N ASP A 30 11.72 -6.41 3.05
CA ASP A 30 12.18 -7.01 4.30
C ASP A 30 11.56 -8.40 4.50
N ALA A 31 12.20 -9.38 3.89
CA ALA A 31 11.84 -10.79 3.99
C ALA A 31 11.77 -11.29 5.43
N ALA A 32 12.66 -10.82 6.32
CA ALA A 32 12.69 -11.23 7.71
C ALA A 32 11.41 -10.78 8.43
N LEU A 33 10.99 -9.53 8.21
CA LEU A 33 9.75 -8.99 8.75
C LEU A 33 8.51 -9.73 8.23
N VAL A 34 8.49 -10.13 6.96
CA VAL A 34 7.37 -10.91 6.40
C VAL A 34 7.27 -12.29 7.03
N VAL A 35 8.39 -13.03 7.14
CA VAL A 35 8.38 -14.36 7.76
C VAL A 35 7.94 -14.28 9.22
N ASP A 36 8.48 -13.33 9.98
CA ASP A 36 8.14 -13.14 11.39
C ASP A 36 6.66 -12.76 11.57
N GLY A 37 6.19 -11.77 10.80
CA GLY A 37 4.79 -11.32 10.83
C GLY A 37 3.80 -12.39 10.37
N LEU A 38 4.12 -13.17 9.33
CA LEU A 38 3.29 -14.31 8.92
C LEU A 38 3.23 -15.36 10.02
N THR A 39 4.35 -15.64 10.69
CA THR A 39 4.38 -16.58 11.82
C THR A 39 3.43 -16.12 12.92
N ASP A 40 3.49 -14.86 13.33
CA ASP A 40 2.61 -14.29 14.36
C ASP A 40 1.12 -14.31 14.00
N LEU A 41 0.79 -14.16 12.71
CA LEU A 41 -0.58 -14.23 12.21
C LEU A 41 -1.08 -15.68 12.18
N ILE A 42 -0.27 -16.60 11.65
CA ILE A 42 -0.60 -18.01 11.47
C ILE A 42 -0.70 -18.75 12.80
N GLU A 43 0.17 -18.47 13.76
CA GLU A 43 0.16 -19.18 15.04
C GLU A 43 -1.17 -19.09 15.79
N LYS A 44 -1.87 -17.95 15.64
CA LYS A 44 -3.16 -17.69 16.29
C LYS A 44 -4.25 -18.63 15.81
N VAL A 45 -4.14 -19.14 14.58
CA VAL A 45 -5.14 -20.01 13.94
C VAL A 45 -4.77 -21.49 13.98
N VAL A 46 -3.48 -21.84 14.10
CA VAL A 46 -3.02 -23.23 14.20
C VAL A 46 -3.53 -23.88 15.49
N ARG A 47 -4.41 -24.88 15.39
CA ARG A 47 -5.01 -25.54 16.57
C ARG A 47 -4.08 -26.51 17.28
N ALA A 48 -3.17 -27.17 16.56
CA ALA A 48 -2.29 -28.20 17.11
C ALA A 48 -1.05 -27.58 17.81
N PRO A 49 -0.92 -27.64 19.15
CA PRO A 49 0.13 -26.90 19.86
C PRO A 49 1.55 -27.36 19.53
N LEU A 50 1.75 -28.65 19.29
CA LEU A 50 3.05 -29.21 18.91
C LEU A 50 3.48 -28.74 17.52
N LEU A 51 2.54 -28.69 16.57
CA LEU A 51 2.82 -28.20 15.22
C LEU A 51 3.08 -26.69 15.24
N ARG A 52 2.33 -25.93 16.04
CA ARG A 52 2.58 -24.49 16.27
C ARG A 52 4.00 -24.25 16.78
N ARG A 53 4.44 -25.01 17.79
CA ARG A 53 5.80 -24.90 18.34
C ARG A 53 6.88 -25.21 17.30
N GLU A 54 6.68 -26.25 16.50
CA GLU A 54 7.61 -26.63 15.44
C GLU A 54 7.70 -25.54 14.36
N ALA A 55 6.56 -24.97 13.97
CA ALA A 55 6.48 -23.84 13.05
C ALA A 55 7.28 -22.62 13.56
N ARG A 56 7.11 -22.24 14.85
CA ARG A 56 7.88 -21.14 15.47
C ARG A 56 9.38 -21.37 15.41
N ILE A 57 9.83 -22.57 15.79
CA ILE A 57 11.27 -22.91 15.79
C ILE A 57 11.85 -22.78 14.38
N ALA A 58 11.13 -23.25 13.37
CA ALA A 58 11.56 -23.13 11.98
C ALA A 58 11.61 -21.66 11.54
N ALA A 59 10.57 -20.89 11.83
CA ALA A 59 10.51 -19.45 11.55
C ALA A 59 11.66 -18.68 12.22
N ASP A 60 11.89 -18.86 13.52
CA ASP A 60 12.97 -18.21 14.26
C ASP A 60 14.35 -18.50 13.62
N THR A 61 14.55 -19.73 13.15
CA THR A 61 15.81 -20.13 12.51
C THR A 61 15.97 -19.43 11.15
N VAL A 62 14.91 -19.38 10.34
CA VAL A 62 14.91 -18.69 9.03
C VAL A 62 15.06 -17.18 9.20
N VAL A 63 14.36 -16.56 10.14
CA VAL A 63 14.46 -15.12 10.43
C VAL A 63 15.88 -14.74 10.86
N ARG A 64 16.56 -15.57 11.67
CA ARG A 64 17.98 -15.35 12.02
C ARG A 64 18.88 -15.36 10.78
N HIS A 65 18.64 -16.27 9.85
CA HIS A 65 19.36 -16.32 8.58
C HIS A 65 19.06 -15.08 7.72
N LEU A 66 17.79 -14.69 7.55
CA LEU A 66 17.41 -13.53 6.73
C LEU A 66 18.00 -12.22 7.26
N ASN A 67 18.18 -12.10 8.59
CA ASN A 67 18.86 -10.97 9.21
C ASN A 67 20.39 -11.00 9.06
N LYS A 68 20.98 -12.17 8.76
CA LYS A 68 22.44 -12.38 8.61
C LYS A 68 22.73 -13.29 7.41
N PRO A 69 22.42 -12.83 6.18
CA PRO A 69 22.46 -13.69 4.99
C PRO A 69 23.87 -14.17 4.63
N SER A 70 24.92 -13.46 5.07
CA SER A 70 26.32 -13.82 4.82
C SER A 70 26.84 -15.00 5.64
N SER A 71 26.06 -15.56 6.57
CA SER A 71 26.46 -16.70 7.39
C SER A 71 26.06 -18.02 6.73
N GLU A 72 27.05 -18.75 6.21
CA GLU A 72 26.83 -20.06 5.57
C GLU A 72 26.20 -21.08 6.53
N GLU A 73 26.61 -21.07 7.80
CA GLU A 73 26.04 -21.95 8.84
C GLU A 73 24.53 -21.70 8.99
N LEU A 74 24.12 -20.42 9.09
CA LEU A 74 22.70 -20.06 9.23
C LEU A 74 21.88 -20.43 7.99
N VAL A 75 22.46 -20.35 6.79
CA VAL A 75 21.79 -20.80 5.55
C VAL A 75 21.44 -22.29 5.64
N VAL A 76 22.42 -23.12 6.04
CA VAL A 76 22.24 -24.57 6.15
C VAL A 76 21.19 -24.91 7.20
N LEU A 77 21.28 -24.27 8.38
CA LEU A 77 20.33 -24.48 9.47
C LEU A 77 18.91 -24.03 9.09
N ALA A 78 18.75 -22.87 8.46
CA ALA A 78 17.47 -22.35 8.01
C ALA A 78 16.81 -23.29 6.99
N ARG A 79 17.57 -23.75 5.98
CA ARG A 79 17.08 -24.70 4.98
C ARG A 79 16.68 -26.03 5.61
N ALA A 80 17.50 -26.56 6.52
CA ALA A 80 17.18 -27.81 7.22
C ALA A 80 15.90 -27.67 8.08
N ALA A 81 15.73 -26.54 8.76
CA ALA A 81 14.54 -26.28 9.56
C ALA A 81 13.27 -26.16 8.70
N ALA A 82 13.33 -25.40 7.60
CA ALA A 82 12.22 -25.26 6.64
C ALA A 82 11.82 -26.63 6.05
N ASN A 83 12.80 -27.41 5.56
CA ASN A 83 12.57 -28.75 5.01
C ASN A 83 11.94 -29.70 6.04
N ARG A 84 12.40 -29.64 7.30
CA ARG A 84 11.87 -30.49 8.39
C ARG A 84 10.40 -30.16 8.70
N LEU A 85 10.03 -28.88 8.69
CA LEU A 85 8.64 -28.45 8.88
C LEU A 85 7.76 -28.97 7.74
N THR A 86 8.18 -28.77 6.49
CA THR A 86 7.45 -29.24 5.30
C THR A 86 7.27 -30.76 5.32
N ALA A 87 8.31 -31.53 5.61
CA ALA A 87 8.22 -32.98 5.75
C ALA A 87 7.31 -33.43 6.90
N THR A 88 7.22 -32.64 7.97
CA THR A 88 6.32 -32.92 9.10
C THR A 88 4.87 -32.67 8.72
N VAL A 89 4.57 -31.55 8.05
CA VAL A 89 3.25 -31.23 7.51
C VAL A 89 2.78 -32.31 6.53
N ALA A 90 3.63 -32.70 5.58
CA ALA A 90 3.32 -33.76 4.61
C ALA A 90 2.96 -35.08 5.29
N ARG A 91 3.78 -35.55 6.26
CA ARG A 91 3.50 -36.78 7.01
C ARG A 91 2.21 -36.72 7.82
N ILE A 92 1.83 -35.56 8.35
CA ILE A 92 0.56 -35.39 9.07
C ILE A 92 -0.60 -35.51 8.07
N ASN A 93 -0.50 -34.86 6.90
CA ASN A 93 -1.53 -34.92 5.87
C ASN A 93 -1.76 -36.36 5.37
N ASP A 94 -0.69 -37.10 5.13
CA ASP A 94 -0.78 -38.49 4.67
C ASP A 94 -1.47 -39.42 5.70
N ARG A 95 -1.29 -39.15 7.00
CA ARG A 95 -1.78 -40.02 8.08
C ARG A 95 -3.15 -39.62 8.63
N SER A 96 -3.47 -38.33 8.63
CA SER A 96 -4.65 -37.81 9.33
C SER A 96 -5.96 -37.92 8.55
N GLY A 97 -5.95 -38.39 7.30
CA GLY A 97 -7.17 -38.60 6.49
C GLY A 97 -8.08 -37.36 6.39
N GLY A 98 -7.52 -36.14 6.56
CA GLY A 98 -8.25 -34.87 6.56
C GLY A 98 -8.69 -34.33 7.93
N GLY A 99 -8.46 -35.05 9.05
CA GLY A 99 -8.97 -34.65 10.37
C GLY A 99 -8.18 -33.53 11.09
N THR A 100 -6.98 -33.16 10.61
CA THR A 100 -6.17 -32.08 11.18
C THR A 100 -5.82 -31.08 10.09
N SER A 101 -6.29 -29.83 10.23
CA SER A 101 -5.89 -28.76 9.31
C SER A 101 -4.40 -28.48 9.48
N THR A 102 -3.65 -28.61 8.39
CA THR A 102 -2.25 -28.23 8.29
C THR A 102 -2.02 -27.11 7.27
N ALA A 103 -3.08 -26.64 6.62
CA ALA A 103 -3.03 -25.64 5.56
C ALA A 103 -2.32 -24.36 6.04
N GLU A 104 -2.56 -23.97 7.29
CA GLU A 104 -1.96 -22.79 7.90
C GLU A 104 -0.43 -22.91 8.01
N VAL A 105 0.07 -24.09 8.36
CA VAL A 105 1.52 -24.33 8.48
C VAL A 105 2.15 -24.66 7.14
N ALA A 106 1.39 -25.19 6.19
CA ALA A 106 1.79 -25.33 4.80
C ALA A 106 2.02 -23.94 4.16
N ALA A 107 1.13 -22.97 4.40
CA ALA A 107 1.31 -21.59 3.95
C ALA A 107 2.58 -20.97 4.53
N LEU A 108 2.83 -21.12 5.84
CA LEU A 108 4.08 -20.66 6.44
C LEU A 108 5.31 -21.32 5.81
N SER A 109 5.23 -22.62 5.50
CA SER A 109 6.32 -23.34 4.87
C SER A 109 6.73 -22.71 3.54
N LEU A 110 5.79 -22.17 2.74
CA LEU A 110 6.12 -21.44 1.50
C LEU A 110 6.99 -20.21 1.79
N ALA A 111 6.63 -19.41 2.80
CA ALA A 111 7.40 -18.22 3.20
C ALA A 111 8.80 -18.60 3.71
N LEU A 112 8.94 -19.71 4.43
CA LEU A 112 10.24 -20.21 4.89
C LEU A 112 11.18 -20.61 3.74
N HIS A 113 10.63 -20.93 2.57
CA HIS A 113 11.38 -21.22 1.34
C HIS A 113 11.58 -19.98 0.45
N GLY A 114 11.12 -18.80 0.89
CA GLY A 114 11.26 -17.55 0.15
C GLY A 114 10.11 -17.24 -0.81
N ASP A 115 9.08 -18.10 -0.88
CA ASP A 115 7.89 -17.85 -1.71
C ASP A 115 6.84 -17.07 -0.92
N TYR A 116 7.15 -15.80 -0.65
CA TYR A 116 6.27 -14.90 0.11
C TYR A 116 4.92 -14.66 -0.57
N PRO A 117 4.83 -14.48 -1.91
CA PRO A 117 3.56 -14.27 -2.58
C PRO A 117 2.63 -15.48 -2.48
N ALA A 118 3.15 -16.69 -2.72
CA ALA A 118 2.33 -17.90 -2.56
C ALA A 118 1.95 -18.14 -1.10
N ALA A 119 2.84 -17.83 -0.15
CA ALA A 119 2.53 -17.90 1.27
C ALA A 119 1.38 -16.97 1.66
N ALA A 120 1.36 -15.73 1.16
CA ALA A 120 0.28 -14.78 1.42
C ALA A 120 -1.05 -15.24 0.83
N ALA A 121 -1.05 -15.66 -0.44
CA ALA A 121 -2.24 -16.20 -1.10
C ALA A 121 -2.82 -17.41 -0.34
N ALA A 122 -1.94 -18.33 0.09
CA ALA A 122 -2.34 -19.48 0.88
C ALA A 122 -2.80 -19.11 2.30
N ALA A 123 -2.25 -18.03 2.89
CA ALA A 123 -2.58 -17.56 4.23
C ALA A 123 -3.88 -16.77 4.32
N GLU A 124 -4.26 -16.12 3.23
CA GLU A 124 -5.37 -15.16 3.18
C GLU A 124 -6.70 -15.72 3.68
N PRO A 125 -7.14 -16.95 3.33
CA PRO A 125 -8.45 -17.46 3.75
C PRO A 125 -8.65 -17.59 5.26
N PHE A 126 -7.57 -17.64 6.05
CA PHE A 126 -7.65 -17.79 7.51
C PHE A 126 -7.02 -16.65 8.31
N VAL A 127 -6.13 -15.86 7.71
CA VAL A 127 -5.57 -14.65 8.32
C VAL A 127 -6.40 -13.40 7.99
N GLY A 128 -7.02 -13.39 6.80
CA GLY A 128 -7.69 -12.24 6.21
C GLY A 128 -6.74 -11.28 5.48
N THR A 129 -7.28 -10.59 4.48
CA THR A 129 -6.54 -9.68 3.60
C THR A 129 -5.93 -8.50 4.37
N GLY A 130 -6.69 -7.84 5.26
CA GLY A 130 -6.26 -6.60 5.92
C GLY A 130 -4.95 -6.71 6.73
N PRO A 131 -4.80 -7.72 7.62
CA PRO A 131 -3.52 -7.99 8.28
C PRO A 131 -2.36 -8.27 7.31
N LEU A 132 -2.59 -9.04 6.25
CA LEU A 132 -1.57 -9.35 5.24
C LEU A 132 -1.14 -8.10 4.46
N LEU A 133 -2.08 -7.24 4.04
CA LEU A 133 -1.76 -5.97 3.38
C LEU A 133 -0.91 -5.08 4.28
N ARG A 134 -1.25 -4.98 5.56
CA ARG A 134 -0.44 -4.21 6.52
C ARG A 134 0.98 -4.77 6.63
N LEU A 135 1.13 -6.09 6.71
CA LEU A 135 2.42 -6.75 6.78
C LEU A 135 3.27 -6.47 5.53
N PHE A 136 2.73 -6.78 4.35
CA PHE A 136 3.44 -6.62 3.08
C PHE A 136 3.78 -5.16 2.78
N THR A 137 2.86 -4.23 3.04
CA THR A 137 3.11 -2.79 2.85
C THR A 137 4.20 -2.29 3.79
N THR A 138 4.25 -2.77 5.04
CA THR A 138 5.31 -2.41 6.01
C THR A 138 6.66 -3.00 5.61
N ALA A 139 6.68 -4.19 5.02
CA ALA A 139 7.88 -4.86 4.56
C ALA A 139 8.58 -4.16 3.39
N LEU A 140 7.92 -3.25 2.68
CA LEU A 140 8.52 -2.54 1.54
C LEU A 140 9.73 -1.68 1.94
N ARG A 141 9.83 -1.23 3.21
CA ARG A 141 10.91 -0.38 3.75
C ARG A 141 11.29 0.81 2.84
N LEU A 142 10.32 1.36 2.14
CA LEU A 142 10.52 2.49 1.25
C LEU A 142 10.73 3.77 2.07
N GLU A 143 11.72 4.57 1.67
CA GLU A 143 11.92 5.90 2.22
C GLU A 143 10.80 6.84 1.76
N HIS A 144 10.36 7.74 2.65
CA HIS A 144 9.30 8.72 2.36
C HIS A 144 8.04 8.07 1.77
N PHE A 145 7.52 7.05 2.45
CA PHE A 145 6.40 6.23 1.97
C PHE A 145 5.17 6.39 2.87
N ASP A 146 4.02 6.74 2.27
CA ASP A 146 2.75 6.88 2.98
C ASP A 146 2.02 5.52 3.06
N ILE A 147 2.27 4.79 4.14
CA ILE A 147 1.62 3.50 4.43
C ILE A 147 0.09 3.66 4.57
N PRO A 148 -0.45 4.60 5.40
CA PRO A 148 -1.89 4.78 5.53
C PRO A 148 -2.62 5.03 4.21
N MET A 149 -2.06 5.87 3.33
CA MET A 149 -2.60 6.10 1.99
C MET A 149 -2.59 4.83 1.16
N THR A 150 -1.45 4.14 1.09
CA THR A 150 -1.32 2.91 0.29
C THR A 150 -2.35 1.88 0.69
N LEU A 151 -2.55 1.66 2.00
CA LEU A 151 -3.56 0.75 2.53
C LEU A 151 -4.99 1.19 2.15
N ARG A 152 -5.26 2.50 2.10
CA ARG A 152 -6.56 3.02 1.65
C ARG A 152 -6.79 2.75 0.16
N LEU A 153 -5.76 2.92 -0.68
CA LEU A 153 -5.84 2.63 -2.12
C LEU A 153 -6.08 1.14 -2.38
N LEU A 154 -5.35 0.27 -1.66
CA LEU A 154 -5.55 -1.18 -1.71
C LEU A 154 -6.97 -1.57 -1.25
N GLY A 155 -7.46 -0.98 -0.16
CA GLY A 155 -8.84 -1.18 0.30
C GLY A 155 -9.90 -0.62 -0.65
N GLY A 156 -9.52 0.33 -1.51
CA GLY A 156 -10.33 0.84 -2.62
C GLY A 156 -10.29 -0.01 -3.89
N GLY A 157 -9.60 -1.16 -3.87
CA GLY A 157 -9.51 -2.10 -4.98
C GLY A 157 -8.40 -1.80 -6.01
N GLN A 158 -7.44 -0.93 -5.68
CA GLN A 158 -6.29 -0.74 -6.57
C GLN A 158 -5.28 -1.89 -6.49
N ASP A 159 -4.65 -2.17 -7.63
CA ASP A 159 -3.51 -3.08 -7.71
C ASP A 159 -2.34 -2.60 -6.82
N PRO A 160 -1.61 -3.52 -6.17
CA PRO A 160 -0.50 -3.18 -5.28
C PRO A 160 0.57 -2.34 -5.96
N GLY A 161 0.95 -2.65 -7.20
CA GLY A 161 1.94 -1.88 -7.93
C GLY A 161 1.54 -0.41 -8.12
N ARG A 162 0.24 -0.14 -8.36
CA ARG A 162 -0.28 1.24 -8.47
C ARG A 162 -0.38 1.93 -7.11
N ALA A 163 -0.89 1.21 -6.10
CA ALA A 163 -1.03 1.75 -4.75
C ALA A 163 0.34 2.14 -4.16
N VAL A 164 1.36 1.29 -4.31
CA VAL A 164 2.72 1.54 -3.81
C VAL A 164 3.36 2.72 -4.53
N ARG A 165 3.22 2.84 -5.86
CA ARG A 165 3.70 4.02 -6.61
C ARG A 165 3.07 5.30 -6.08
N SER A 166 1.75 5.33 -5.90
CA SER A 166 1.04 6.49 -5.35
C SER A 166 1.50 6.81 -3.92
N GLY A 167 1.65 5.81 -3.06
CA GLY A 167 2.14 5.99 -1.69
C GLY A 167 3.56 6.55 -1.62
N LYS A 168 4.44 6.14 -2.56
CA LYS A 168 5.81 6.66 -2.66
C LYS A 168 5.83 8.09 -3.18
N LEU A 169 5.05 8.38 -4.23
CA LEU A 169 4.90 9.73 -4.78
C LEU A 169 4.46 10.73 -3.70
N ILE A 170 3.49 10.34 -2.87
CA ILE A 170 2.90 11.23 -1.86
C ILE A 170 3.74 11.33 -0.60
N GLY A 171 4.46 10.28 -0.19
CA GLY A 171 5.13 10.30 1.11
C GLY A 171 6.25 11.35 1.23
N HIS A 172 6.84 11.80 0.12
CA HIS A 172 7.70 12.99 0.06
C HIS A 172 6.99 14.29 0.47
N TYR A 173 5.68 14.33 0.30
CA TYR A 173 4.80 15.47 0.55
C TYR A 173 3.96 15.28 1.81
N SER A 174 4.40 14.44 2.75
CA SER A 174 3.73 14.25 4.05
C SER A 174 3.56 15.54 4.87
N TRP A 175 4.33 16.58 4.56
CA TRP A 175 4.22 17.92 5.15
C TRP A 175 3.09 18.77 4.54
N TRP A 176 2.46 18.33 3.46
CA TRP A 176 1.38 19.08 2.81
C TRP A 176 0.17 19.26 3.75
N PRO A 177 -0.54 20.40 3.63
CA PRO A 177 -1.82 20.59 4.29
C PRO A 177 -2.81 19.45 4.00
N SER A 178 -3.60 19.09 5.01
CA SER A 178 -4.59 18.00 4.94
C SER A 178 -5.57 18.12 3.77
N TRP A 179 -5.90 19.35 3.34
CA TRP A 179 -6.79 19.58 2.22
C TRP A 179 -6.17 19.25 0.86
N LEU A 180 -4.84 19.42 0.69
CA LEU A 180 -4.12 18.98 -0.51
C LEU A 180 -4.00 17.47 -0.52
N LEU A 181 -3.61 16.87 0.61
CA LEU A 181 -3.54 15.41 0.76
C LEU A 181 -4.88 14.75 0.42
N ARG A 182 -6.01 15.38 0.78
CA ARG A 182 -7.35 14.91 0.38
C ARG A 182 -7.55 14.92 -1.14
N ILE A 183 -7.25 16.02 -1.84
CA ILE A 183 -7.38 16.11 -3.30
C ILE A 183 -6.52 15.03 -3.99
N VAL A 184 -5.30 14.86 -3.51
CA VAL A 184 -4.37 13.86 -4.03
C VAL A 184 -4.89 12.45 -3.79
N THR A 185 -5.46 12.18 -2.61
CA THR A 185 -6.12 10.90 -2.29
C THR A 185 -7.25 10.61 -3.28
N GLU A 186 -8.13 11.60 -3.51
CA GLU A 186 -9.29 11.47 -4.38
C GLU A 186 -8.84 11.19 -5.84
N ARG A 187 -7.83 11.90 -6.33
CA ARG A 187 -7.24 11.66 -7.66
C ARG A 187 -6.49 10.34 -7.76
N ALA A 188 -5.77 9.95 -6.71
CA ALA A 188 -5.10 8.66 -6.65
C ALA A 188 -6.11 7.53 -6.78
N LEU A 189 -7.21 7.58 -6.00
CA LEU A 189 -8.31 6.61 -6.06
C LEU A 189 -8.95 6.57 -7.45
N ALA A 190 -9.14 7.73 -8.09
CA ALA A 190 -9.65 7.82 -9.46
C ALA A 190 -8.66 7.32 -10.53
N GLY A 191 -7.41 7.03 -10.16
CA GLY A 191 -6.36 6.60 -11.10
C GLY A 191 -5.85 7.73 -12.00
N THR A 192 -6.11 8.99 -11.64
CA THR A 192 -5.73 10.18 -12.41
C THR A 192 -4.61 10.97 -11.73
N LEU A 193 -3.87 10.35 -10.81
CA LEU A 193 -2.72 10.97 -10.16
C LEU A 193 -1.45 10.67 -10.95
N ASP A 194 -0.82 11.72 -11.46
CA ASP A 194 0.47 11.67 -12.14
C ASP A 194 1.46 12.68 -11.52
N GLU A 195 2.73 12.60 -11.95
CA GLU A 195 3.80 13.47 -11.46
C GLU A 195 3.56 14.94 -11.83
N GLU A 196 2.92 15.21 -12.98
CA GLU A 196 2.57 16.56 -13.41
C GLU A 196 1.55 17.21 -12.47
N THR A 197 0.49 16.46 -12.10
CA THR A 197 -0.49 16.88 -11.10
C THR A 197 0.17 17.18 -9.76
N ILE A 198 1.09 16.33 -9.31
CA ILE A 198 1.82 16.54 -8.05
C ILE A 198 2.67 17.81 -8.12
N ALA A 199 3.42 18.01 -9.21
CA ALA A 199 4.23 19.21 -9.40
C ALA A 199 3.38 20.50 -9.41
N ALA A 200 2.19 20.45 -10.01
CA ALA A 200 1.25 21.57 -10.00
C ALA A 200 0.67 21.82 -8.58
N LEU A 201 0.34 20.77 -7.84
CA LEU A 201 -0.13 20.88 -6.45
C LEU A 201 0.97 21.36 -5.50
N ASP A 202 2.23 21.02 -5.74
CA ASP A 202 3.36 21.51 -4.94
C ASP A 202 3.52 23.04 -5.06
N LYS A 203 3.24 23.60 -6.24
CA LYS A 203 3.20 25.06 -6.45
C LYS A 203 2.10 25.74 -5.61
N CYS A 204 1.06 24.99 -5.24
CA CYS A 204 -0.01 25.41 -4.34
C CYS A 204 0.32 25.17 -2.84
N ALA A 205 1.38 24.40 -2.53
CA ALA A 205 1.79 24.11 -1.16
C ALA A 205 2.68 25.22 -0.58
N TYR A 206 2.71 25.29 0.76
CA TYR A 206 3.09 26.42 1.63
C TYR A 206 4.50 27.04 1.46
N ALA A 207 5.36 26.56 0.55
CA ALA A 207 6.64 27.20 0.27
C ALA A 207 6.52 28.43 -0.66
N SER A 208 5.39 28.58 -1.37
CA SER A 208 5.23 29.61 -2.42
C SER A 208 4.03 30.54 -2.26
N LEU A 209 3.18 30.33 -1.24
CA LEU A 209 1.92 31.08 -1.06
C LEU A 209 1.80 31.65 0.35
N THR A 210 1.27 32.86 0.46
CA THR A 210 0.81 33.43 1.74
C THR A 210 -0.46 32.72 2.23
N PRO A 211 -0.81 32.81 3.53
CA PRO A 211 -1.99 32.13 4.08
C PRO A 211 -3.31 32.45 3.37
N ALA A 212 -3.48 33.65 2.82
CA ALA A 212 -4.70 34.03 2.14
C ALA A 212 -4.69 33.62 0.65
N GLN A 213 -3.53 33.60 -0.01
CA GLN A 213 -3.37 32.97 -1.33
C GLN A 213 -3.63 31.46 -1.25
N ALA A 214 -3.20 30.79 -0.18
CA ALA A 214 -3.51 29.37 0.04
C ALA A 214 -5.02 29.13 0.25
N ARG A 215 -5.73 30.03 0.93
CA ARG A 215 -7.21 29.97 1.03
C ARG A 215 -7.88 30.15 -0.33
N LEU A 216 -7.37 31.06 -1.15
CA LEU A 216 -7.86 31.30 -2.50
C LEU A 216 -7.62 30.07 -3.40
N ALA A 217 -6.40 29.52 -3.41
CA ALA A 217 -6.05 28.30 -4.13
C ALA A 217 -6.96 27.13 -3.74
N ARG A 218 -7.22 26.94 -2.44
CA ARG A 218 -8.14 25.90 -1.95
C ARG A 218 -9.55 26.06 -2.51
N ARG A 219 -10.08 27.29 -2.58
CA ARG A 219 -11.42 27.56 -3.12
C ARG A 219 -11.49 27.32 -4.62
N LEU A 220 -10.45 27.73 -5.36
CA LEU A 220 -10.31 27.46 -6.79
C LEU A 220 -10.23 25.95 -7.08
N LEU A 221 -9.41 25.21 -6.33
CA LEU A 221 -9.27 23.76 -6.46
C LEU A 221 -10.54 22.97 -6.09
N ASN A 222 -11.40 23.55 -5.24
CA ASN A 222 -12.71 22.99 -4.94
C ASN A 222 -13.75 23.28 -6.04
N GLY A 223 -13.41 24.01 -7.10
CA GLY A 223 -14.31 24.26 -8.23
C GLY A 223 -15.33 25.38 -7.98
N GLU A 224 -15.03 26.37 -7.15
CA GLU A 224 -15.97 27.48 -6.91
C GLU A 224 -16.12 28.36 -8.16
N GLU A 225 -17.19 28.14 -8.93
CA GLU A 225 -17.40 28.73 -10.27
C GLU A 225 -17.30 30.26 -10.30
N SER A 226 -17.91 30.94 -9.33
CA SER A 226 -17.87 32.40 -9.25
C SER A 226 -16.44 32.93 -9.06
N LEU A 227 -15.64 32.22 -8.28
CA LEU A 227 -14.26 32.58 -8.01
C LEU A 227 -13.36 32.29 -9.22
N ILE A 228 -13.61 31.18 -9.92
CA ILE A 228 -12.92 30.81 -11.16
C ILE A 228 -13.17 31.88 -12.22
N ALA A 229 -14.43 32.29 -12.43
CA ALA A 229 -14.78 33.33 -13.39
C ALA A 229 -14.07 34.67 -13.08
N ILE A 230 -14.17 35.15 -11.84
CA ILE A 230 -13.52 36.40 -11.40
C ILE A 230 -12.00 36.33 -11.58
N SER A 231 -11.39 35.19 -11.23
CA SER A 231 -9.94 35.01 -11.32
C SER A 231 -9.48 34.93 -12.78
N ALA A 232 -10.26 34.29 -13.65
CA ALA A 232 -9.97 34.20 -15.09
C ALA A 232 -10.06 35.57 -15.77
N ASP A 233 -11.11 36.34 -15.51
CA ASP A 233 -11.28 37.69 -16.07
C ASP A 233 -10.14 38.63 -15.62
N ARG A 234 -9.66 38.44 -14.38
CA ARG A 234 -8.51 39.20 -13.87
C ARG A 234 -7.19 38.81 -14.52
N LEU A 235 -6.97 37.52 -14.76
CA LEU A 235 -5.81 37.03 -15.51
C LEU A 235 -5.80 37.61 -16.94
N GLU A 236 -6.96 37.64 -17.61
CA GLU A 236 -7.10 38.28 -18.92
C GLU A 236 -6.75 39.77 -18.87
N GLY A 237 -7.22 40.49 -17.84
CA GLY A 237 -6.87 41.90 -17.61
C GLY A 237 -5.37 42.17 -17.37
N MET A 238 -4.61 41.15 -16.96
CA MET A 238 -3.15 41.22 -16.78
C MET A 238 -2.36 40.75 -18.02
N GLY A 239 -3.05 40.33 -19.09
CA GLY A 239 -2.43 39.80 -20.31
C GLY A 239 -2.20 38.28 -20.30
N GLU A 240 -2.63 37.56 -19.26
CA GLU A 240 -2.46 36.12 -19.08
C GLU A 240 -3.63 35.32 -19.68
N THR A 241 -4.02 35.63 -20.93
CA THR A 241 -5.22 35.07 -21.58
C THR A 241 -5.20 33.55 -21.69
N GLN A 242 -4.03 32.95 -21.92
CA GLN A 242 -3.88 31.49 -21.99
C GLN A 242 -4.08 30.83 -20.63
N ALA A 243 -3.57 31.42 -19.55
CA ALA A 243 -3.78 30.91 -18.20
C ALA A 243 -5.24 31.05 -17.76
N ALA A 244 -5.92 32.12 -18.15
CA ALA A 244 -7.35 32.29 -17.89
C ALA A 244 -8.21 31.20 -18.54
N ALA A 245 -7.93 30.85 -19.79
CA ALA A 245 -8.61 29.74 -20.48
C ALA A 245 -8.38 28.41 -19.75
N ARG A 246 -7.11 28.09 -19.43
CA ARG A 246 -6.73 26.89 -18.68
C ARG A 246 -7.38 26.84 -17.29
N LEU A 247 -7.51 27.98 -16.60
CA LEU A 247 -8.16 28.04 -15.29
C LEU A 247 -9.64 27.65 -15.37
N ARG A 248 -10.35 28.08 -16.43
CA ARG A 248 -11.76 27.69 -16.66
C ARG A 248 -11.90 26.20 -16.96
N GLU A 249 -10.86 25.58 -17.52
CA GLU A 249 -10.77 24.13 -17.76
C GLU A 249 -10.34 23.34 -16.51
N GLY A 250 -10.04 24.01 -15.40
CA GLY A 250 -9.64 23.37 -14.14
C GLY A 250 -8.16 22.97 -14.08
N ASP A 251 -7.32 23.58 -14.90
CA ASP A 251 -5.88 23.34 -14.93
C ASP A 251 -5.19 23.78 -13.62
N LEU A 252 -4.41 22.87 -13.04
CA LEU A 252 -3.81 23.06 -11.72
C LEU A 252 -2.68 24.10 -11.71
N ASP A 253 -1.94 24.23 -12.81
CA ASP A 253 -0.89 25.26 -12.93
C ASP A 253 -1.53 26.65 -13.04
N ALA A 254 -2.64 26.76 -13.77
CA ALA A 254 -3.40 27.99 -13.86
C ALA A 254 -4.01 28.38 -12.49
N VAL A 255 -4.46 27.41 -11.70
CA VAL A 255 -4.91 27.66 -10.31
C VAL A 255 -3.77 28.18 -9.44
N ALA A 256 -2.58 27.57 -9.51
CA ALA A 256 -1.41 28.03 -8.76
C ALA A 256 -1.01 29.46 -9.15
N LEU A 257 -1.03 29.77 -10.45
CA LEU A 257 -0.73 31.11 -10.96
C LEU A 257 -1.76 32.14 -10.51
N ALA A 258 -3.06 31.83 -10.66
CA ALA A 258 -4.16 32.68 -10.22
C ALA A 258 -4.04 33.00 -8.73
N ALA A 259 -3.75 31.98 -7.90
CA ALA A 259 -3.58 32.16 -6.48
C ALA A 259 -2.41 33.08 -6.10
N ARG A 260 -1.31 33.10 -6.88
CA ARG A 260 -0.13 33.95 -6.64
C ARG A 260 -0.35 35.40 -7.07
N LEU A 261 -0.95 35.61 -8.24
CA LEU A 261 -1.09 36.93 -8.84
C LEU A 261 -2.25 37.75 -8.28
N MET A 262 -3.14 37.11 -7.51
CA MET A 262 -4.26 37.81 -6.86
C MET A 262 -3.77 38.56 -5.62
N PRO A 263 -3.76 39.91 -5.63
CA PRO A 263 -3.53 40.69 -4.42
C PRO A 263 -4.70 40.46 -3.45
N LEU A 264 -4.35 40.37 -2.18
CA LEU A 264 -5.27 40.19 -1.05
C LEU A 264 -5.98 41.49 -0.69
#